data_AF-A0A2M6Z6F4-F1
#
_entry.id   AF-A0A2M6Z6F4-F1
#
_cell.length_a   1.000
_cell.length_b   1.000
_cell.length_c   1.000
_cell.angle_alpha   90.00
_cell.angle_beta   90.00
_cell.angle_gamma   90.00
#
_symmetry.space_group_name_H-M   'P 1'
#
loop_
_entity.id
_entity.type
_entity.pdbx_description
1 polymer ?
#
loop_
_entity_poly.entity_id
_entity_poly.type
_entity_poly.pdbx_seq_one_letter_code
_entity_poly.pdbx_strand_id
1 'polypeptide(L)'
;MAEIKIYGLDGAEKSSIEVPAYLFESSVSKHLLHEVIRAEEANARVGTADTKTRTDVSGGGKKPWKQKGTGRARHGSTRSPIWRKGGTVFGPHPRDYTIKLNRKEKKQALAGALSIRFGEERVIGLDTMGLDEPKTQKLVSFLKHFEGIKKPVFIHTPEEKILVKSVNNISNASHRNVQNISTKTLLVSDFVVFTPAAIEALGNTISEEKR
;
A
#
# COMPACT_ATOMS: atom_id res chain seq x y z
N MET A 1 27.36 7.73 4.92
CA MET A 1 26.44 7.90 6.06
C MET A 1 25.51 9.00 5.63
N ALA A 2 24.21 8.78 5.72
CA ALA A 2 23.20 9.71 5.26
C ALA A 2 22.76 10.58 6.44
N GLU A 3 22.66 11.89 6.26
CA GLU A 3 22.20 12.82 7.29
C GLU A 3 20.76 13.22 7.03
N ILE A 4 19.87 13.01 8.00
CA ILE A 4 18.47 13.45 7.93
C ILE A 4 18.30 14.62 8.90
N LYS A 5 17.82 15.75 8.37
CA LYS A 5 17.51 16.96 9.15
C LYS A 5 16.22 16.77 9.92
N ILE A 6 16.23 17.11 11.21
CA ILE A 6 15.07 17.08 12.10
C ILE A 6 14.57 18.50 12.29
N TYR A 7 13.30 18.71 11.95
CA TYR A 7 12.62 19.97 12.09
C TYR A 7 11.65 19.95 13.27
N GLY A 8 11.58 21.06 14.00
CA GLY A 8 10.52 21.31 14.96
C GLY A 8 9.20 21.67 14.27
N LEU A 9 8.12 21.72 15.04
CA LEU A 9 6.79 22.16 14.57
C LEU A 9 6.79 23.58 13.98
N ASP A 10 7.72 24.41 14.40
CA ASP A 10 7.91 25.79 13.94
C ASP A 10 8.66 25.88 12.59
N GLY A 11 9.08 24.75 12.02
CA GLY A 11 9.86 24.70 10.78
C GLY A 11 11.35 24.99 10.96
N ALA A 12 11.81 25.25 12.18
CA ALA A 12 13.22 25.41 12.50
C ALA A 12 13.94 24.06 12.57
N GLU A 13 15.15 24.00 12.00
CA GLU A 13 16.06 22.85 12.11
C GLU A 13 16.56 22.75 13.55
N LYS A 14 16.26 21.64 14.24
CA LYS A 14 16.65 21.42 15.65
C LYS A 14 17.93 20.61 15.76
N SER A 15 18.02 19.53 14.99
CA SER A 15 19.13 18.58 15.02
C SER A 15 19.21 17.82 13.70
N SER A 16 20.28 17.07 13.51
CA SER A 16 20.40 16.08 12.46
C SER A 16 20.63 14.69 13.06
N ILE A 17 20.14 13.67 12.38
CA ILE A 17 20.35 12.27 12.73
C ILE A 17 21.16 11.61 11.61
N GLU A 18 22.24 10.93 11.99
CA GLU A 18 23.01 10.08 11.09
C GLU A 18 22.32 8.74 10.92
N VAL A 19 22.15 8.33 9.67
CA VAL A 19 21.44 7.10 9.32
C VAL A 19 22.35 6.19 8.49
N PRO A 20 22.27 4.87 8.68
CA PRO A 20 23.12 3.94 7.94
C PRO A 20 22.94 4.07 6.42
N ALA A 21 24.07 4.24 5.72
CA ALA A 21 24.09 4.44 4.26
C ALA A 21 23.37 3.30 3.50
N TYR A 22 23.40 2.07 4.00
CA TYR A 22 22.78 0.93 3.31
C TYR A 22 21.25 1.03 3.16
N LEU A 23 20.58 1.92 3.93
CA LEU A 23 19.13 2.15 3.86
C LEU A 23 18.74 3.22 2.85
N PHE A 24 19.59 4.24 2.70
CA PHE A 24 19.29 5.48 1.95
C PHE A 24 20.19 5.67 0.71
N GLU A 25 21.21 4.84 0.55
CA GLU A 25 22.14 4.81 -0.59
C GLU A 25 22.21 3.39 -1.19
N SER A 26 21.06 2.69 -1.24
CA SER A 26 20.97 1.35 -1.81
C SER A 26 20.83 1.38 -3.34
N SER A 27 21.33 0.35 -4.01
CA SER A 27 21.17 0.19 -5.46
C SER A 27 19.69 0.09 -5.84
N VAL A 28 19.21 1.01 -6.67
CA VAL A 28 17.81 1.06 -7.11
C VAL A 28 17.61 0.17 -8.33
N SER A 29 16.81 -0.90 -8.18
CA SER A 29 16.36 -1.72 -9.30
C SER A 29 14.90 -1.41 -9.65
N LYS A 30 14.66 -0.79 -10.81
CA LYS A 30 13.31 -0.47 -11.30
C LYS A 30 12.44 -1.72 -11.47
N HIS A 31 13.04 -2.83 -11.91
CA HIS A 31 12.33 -4.10 -12.09
C HIS A 31 11.82 -4.64 -10.75
N LEU A 32 12.68 -4.65 -9.73
CA LEU A 32 12.33 -5.11 -8.39
C LEU A 32 11.24 -4.23 -7.76
N LEU A 33 11.35 -2.91 -7.89
CA LEU A 33 10.33 -1.99 -7.41
C LEU A 33 8.97 -2.26 -8.06
N HIS A 34 8.93 -2.43 -9.38
CA HIS A 34 7.70 -2.75 -10.10
C HIS A 34 7.09 -4.09 -9.64
N GLU A 35 7.91 -5.12 -9.48
CA GLU A 35 7.46 -6.44 -9.03
C GLU A 35 6.86 -6.40 -7.61
N VAL A 36 7.54 -5.72 -6.68
CA VAL A 36 7.06 -5.55 -5.31
C VAL A 36 5.74 -4.77 -5.26
N ILE A 37 5.63 -3.66 -6.00
CA ILE A 37 4.39 -2.87 -6.06
C ILE A 37 3.26 -3.72 -6.66
N ARG A 38 3.52 -4.45 -7.75
CA ARG A 38 2.53 -5.33 -8.37
C ARG A 38 2.03 -6.39 -7.38
N ALA A 39 2.92 -6.98 -6.59
CA ALA A 39 2.54 -7.94 -5.56
C ALA A 39 1.75 -7.27 -4.42
N GLU A 40 2.17 -6.10 -3.93
CA GLU A 40 1.43 -5.34 -2.92
C GLU A 40 0.01 -5.02 -3.40
N GLU A 41 -0.15 -4.58 -4.65
CA GLU A 41 -1.46 -4.29 -5.24
C GLU A 41 -2.31 -5.54 -5.50
N ALA A 42 -1.69 -6.66 -5.90
CA ALA A 42 -2.38 -7.92 -6.08
C ALA A 42 -2.89 -8.46 -4.73
N ASN A 43 -2.06 -8.42 -3.68
CA ASN A 43 -2.40 -8.88 -2.34
C ASN A 43 -3.48 -8.02 -1.68
N ALA A 44 -3.60 -6.74 -2.06
CA ALA A 44 -4.67 -5.87 -1.60
C ALA A 44 -6.04 -6.17 -2.24
N ARG A 45 -6.09 -6.98 -3.32
CA ARG A 45 -7.36 -7.32 -3.99
C ARG A 45 -8.08 -8.44 -3.24
N VAL A 46 -9.33 -8.17 -2.87
CA VAL A 46 -10.16 -9.13 -2.12
C VAL A 46 -10.67 -10.30 -2.98
N GLY A 47 -10.90 -10.07 -4.28
CA GLY A 47 -11.24 -11.15 -5.21
C GLY A 47 -12.63 -11.78 -5.02
N THR A 48 -13.63 -11.03 -4.57
CA THR A 48 -14.99 -11.53 -4.27
C THR A 48 -15.97 -11.59 -5.46
N ALA A 49 -15.49 -11.32 -6.67
CA ALA A 49 -16.34 -11.35 -7.85
C ALA A 49 -16.73 -12.80 -8.21
N ASP A 50 -18.03 -13.05 -8.35
CA ASP A 50 -18.55 -14.37 -8.68
C ASP A 50 -19.71 -14.30 -9.67
N THR A 51 -19.91 -15.38 -10.42
CA THR A 51 -21.05 -15.57 -11.31
C THR A 51 -21.57 -17.00 -11.20
N LYS A 52 -22.88 -17.16 -11.36
CA LYS A 52 -23.51 -18.47 -11.33
C LYS A 52 -23.26 -19.20 -12.64
N THR A 53 -22.63 -20.37 -12.55
CA THR A 53 -22.51 -21.27 -13.68
C THR A 53 -23.86 -21.92 -13.97
N ARG A 54 -23.97 -22.66 -15.08
CA ARG A 54 -25.19 -23.39 -15.44
C ARG A 54 -25.74 -24.26 -14.31
N THR A 55 -24.88 -24.85 -13.48
CA THR A 55 -25.27 -25.73 -12.37
C THR A 55 -25.76 -24.97 -11.14
N ASP A 56 -25.32 -23.73 -10.96
CA ASP A 56 -25.65 -22.92 -9.77
C ASP A 56 -26.94 -22.12 -9.96
N VAL A 57 -27.38 -21.94 -11.20
CA VAL A 57 -28.64 -21.27 -11.52
C VAL A 57 -29.82 -22.22 -11.28
N SER A 58 -30.69 -21.88 -10.34
CA SER A 58 -31.88 -22.66 -9.96
C SER A 58 -32.75 -23.08 -11.15
N GLY A 59 -33.10 -24.37 -11.25
CA GLY A 59 -33.95 -24.95 -12.29
C GLY A 59 -33.17 -25.72 -13.36
N GLY A 60 -33.77 -25.91 -14.55
CA GLY A 60 -33.08 -26.53 -15.69
C GLY A 60 -32.91 -28.06 -15.65
N GLY A 61 -33.51 -28.75 -14.67
CA GLY A 61 -33.42 -30.22 -14.51
C GLY A 61 -34.32 -31.04 -15.44
N LYS A 62 -35.25 -30.40 -16.17
CA LYS A 62 -36.09 -31.06 -17.19
C LYS A 62 -35.70 -30.59 -18.58
N LYS A 63 -35.56 -31.53 -19.51
CA LYS A 63 -35.33 -31.23 -20.93
C LYS A 63 -36.51 -30.39 -21.48
N PRO A 64 -36.26 -29.25 -22.15
CA PRO A 64 -37.33 -28.37 -22.62
C PRO A 64 -38.32 -29.05 -23.58
N TRP A 65 -37.82 -29.92 -24.48
CA TRP A 65 -38.64 -30.70 -25.42
C TRP A 65 -37.92 -31.97 -25.90
N LYS A 66 -38.65 -32.84 -26.62
CA LYS A 66 -38.13 -34.07 -27.23
C LYS A 66 -36.97 -33.80 -28.20
N GLN A 67 -36.06 -34.75 -28.36
CA GLN A 67 -34.82 -34.57 -29.16
C GLN A 67 -35.06 -34.30 -30.66
N LYS A 68 -36.19 -34.77 -31.20
CA LYS A 68 -36.62 -34.62 -32.60
C LYS A 68 -38.16 -34.45 -32.65
N GLY A 69 -38.68 -33.99 -33.78
CA GLY A 69 -40.13 -33.92 -34.06
C GLY A 69 -40.84 -32.62 -33.68
N THR A 70 -40.12 -31.57 -33.26
CA THR A 70 -40.72 -30.29 -32.82
C THR A 70 -40.45 -29.10 -33.74
N GLY A 71 -39.61 -29.25 -34.77
CA GLY A 71 -39.21 -28.15 -35.68
C GLY A 71 -38.31 -27.07 -35.05
N ARG A 72 -38.09 -27.11 -33.73
CA ARG A 72 -37.22 -26.16 -33.00
C ARG A 72 -35.77 -26.64 -32.93
N ALA A 73 -34.85 -25.72 -32.64
CA ALA A 73 -33.46 -26.04 -32.32
C ALA A 73 -33.34 -27.04 -31.16
N ARG A 74 -32.24 -27.78 -31.07
CA ARG A 74 -32.03 -28.78 -30.01
C ARG A 74 -31.51 -28.12 -28.75
N HIS A 75 -32.19 -28.33 -27.62
CA HIS A 75 -31.73 -27.85 -26.32
C HIS A 75 -31.81 -28.94 -25.24
N GLY A 76 -30.78 -29.00 -24.40
CA GLY A 76 -30.70 -29.91 -23.27
C GLY A 76 -31.27 -29.34 -21.98
N SER A 77 -31.22 -28.03 -21.78
CA SER A 77 -31.67 -27.35 -20.57
C SER A 77 -32.05 -25.89 -20.86
N THR A 78 -32.97 -25.33 -20.08
CA THR A 78 -33.31 -23.89 -20.09
C THR A 78 -32.27 -23.02 -19.37
N ARG A 79 -31.26 -23.62 -18.71
CA ARG A 79 -30.15 -22.91 -18.05
C ARG A 79 -28.88 -22.83 -18.88
N SER A 80 -28.95 -23.22 -20.15
CA SER A 80 -27.84 -23.05 -21.08
C SER A 80 -27.52 -21.56 -21.28
N PRO A 81 -26.24 -21.18 -21.45
CA PRO A 81 -25.80 -19.78 -21.58
C PRO A 81 -26.48 -18.98 -22.70
N ILE A 82 -26.93 -19.67 -23.75
CA ILE A 82 -27.64 -19.05 -24.88
C ILE A 82 -29.05 -18.56 -24.50
N TRP A 83 -29.59 -19.03 -23.37
CA TRP A 83 -30.92 -18.64 -22.90
C TRP A 83 -30.84 -17.38 -22.03
N ARG A 84 -31.88 -16.55 -22.11
CA ARG A 84 -32.07 -15.44 -21.17
C ARG A 84 -32.16 -15.99 -19.74
N LYS A 85 -31.38 -15.43 -18.80
CA LYS A 85 -31.21 -15.93 -17.42
C LYS A 85 -30.59 -17.34 -17.34
N GLY A 86 -29.89 -17.78 -18.38
CA GLY A 86 -29.00 -18.94 -18.34
C GLY A 86 -27.75 -18.67 -17.50
N GLY A 87 -26.95 -19.70 -17.25
CA GLY A 87 -25.67 -19.56 -16.53
C GLY A 87 -24.56 -18.95 -17.38
N THR A 88 -23.57 -18.36 -16.74
CA THR A 88 -22.36 -17.84 -17.39
C THR A 88 -21.33 -18.97 -17.53
N VAL A 89 -20.67 -19.11 -18.70
CA VAL A 89 -19.67 -20.18 -18.93
C VAL A 89 -18.33 -19.85 -18.29
N PHE A 90 -17.76 -18.69 -18.65
CA PHE A 90 -16.47 -18.23 -18.18
C PHE A 90 -16.64 -16.84 -17.56
N GLY A 91 -17.31 -16.80 -16.42
CA GLY A 91 -17.42 -15.58 -15.64
C GLY A 91 -16.35 -15.52 -14.55
N PRO A 92 -16.26 -14.39 -13.83
CA PRO A 92 -15.40 -14.31 -12.66
C PRO A 92 -15.86 -15.32 -11.61
N HIS A 93 -14.88 -15.90 -10.92
CA HIS A 93 -15.08 -16.70 -9.72
C HIS A 93 -14.13 -16.17 -8.63
N PRO A 94 -14.50 -16.33 -7.35
CA PRO A 94 -13.66 -15.90 -6.25
C PRO A 94 -12.31 -16.59 -6.32
N ARG A 95 -11.23 -15.81 -6.21
CA ARG A 95 -9.87 -16.33 -6.23
C ARG A 95 -8.95 -15.48 -5.39
N ASP A 96 -7.91 -16.12 -4.88
CA ASP A 96 -6.80 -15.43 -4.25
C ASP A 96 -5.86 -14.83 -5.32
N TYR A 97 -5.53 -13.56 -5.15
CA TYR A 97 -4.59 -12.83 -6.01
C TYR A 97 -3.18 -12.75 -5.41
N THR A 98 -2.95 -13.41 -4.27
CA THR A 98 -1.71 -13.28 -3.50
C THR A 98 -0.49 -13.72 -4.31
N ILE A 99 0.48 -12.81 -4.43
CA ILE A 99 1.81 -13.05 -5.00
C ILE A 99 2.81 -13.10 -3.84
N LYS A 100 3.48 -14.25 -3.70
CA LYS A 100 4.52 -14.46 -2.70
C LYS A 100 5.86 -13.92 -3.22
N LEU A 101 6.53 -13.12 -2.41
CA LEU A 101 7.86 -12.56 -2.68
C LEU A 101 8.83 -12.89 -1.55
N ASN A 102 10.12 -12.95 -1.87
CA ASN A 102 11.14 -13.22 -0.87
C ASN A 102 11.30 -12.04 0.08
N ARG A 103 11.69 -12.31 1.33
CA ARG A 103 11.91 -11.25 2.34
C ARG A 103 13.02 -10.29 1.92
N LYS A 104 14.11 -10.82 1.34
CA LYS A 104 15.25 -10.03 0.86
C LYS A 104 14.86 -9.06 -0.27
N GLU A 105 14.05 -9.52 -1.22
CA GLU A 105 13.51 -8.70 -2.32
C GLU A 105 12.67 -7.53 -1.78
N LYS A 106 11.76 -7.79 -0.83
CA LYS A 106 10.94 -6.74 -0.20
C LYS A 106 11.80 -5.70 0.51
N LYS A 107 12.81 -6.14 1.28
CA LYS A 107 13.73 -5.24 2.01
C LYS A 107 14.56 -4.39 1.04
N GLN A 108 15.09 -5.00 -0.02
CA GLN A 108 15.87 -4.27 -1.01
C GLN A 108 15.01 -3.26 -1.77
N ALA A 109 13.76 -3.59 -2.10
CA ALA A 109 12.83 -2.66 -2.71
C ALA A 109 12.48 -1.48 -1.79
N LEU A 110 12.24 -1.74 -0.51
CA LEU A 110 12.00 -0.70 0.49
C LEU A 110 13.21 0.25 0.60
N ALA A 111 14.41 -0.30 0.75
CA ALA A 111 15.65 0.49 0.80
C ALA A 111 15.86 1.29 -0.50
N GLY A 112 15.60 0.70 -1.66
CA GLY A 112 15.65 1.39 -2.95
C GLY A 112 14.64 2.54 -3.04
N ALA A 113 13.42 2.36 -2.55
CA ALA A 113 12.40 3.42 -2.53
C ALA A 113 12.78 4.58 -1.59
N LEU A 114 13.32 4.26 -0.41
CA LEU A 114 13.86 5.28 0.50
C LEU A 114 15.04 6.02 -0.11
N SER A 115 15.93 5.30 -0.80
CA SER A 115 17.10 5.90 -1.45
C SER A 115 16.70 6.89 -2.55
N ILE A 116 15.65 6.58 -3.33
CA ILE A 116 15.09 7.54 -4.31
C ILE A 116 14.59 8.79 -3.60
N ARG A 117 13.76 8.63 -2.56
CA ARG A 117 13.18 9.78 -1.83
C ARG A 117 14.22 10.63 -1.14
N PHE A 118 15.27 9.99 -0.63
CA PHE A 118 16.40 10.67 0.00
C PHE A 118 17.23 11.44 -1.02
N GLY A 119 17.54 10.86 -2.18
CA GLY A 119 18.24 11.56 -3.27
C GLY A 119 17.47 12.74 -3.87
N GLU A 120 16.15 12.79 -3.69
CA GLU A 120 15.30 13.93 -4.06
C GLU A 120 15.16 14.98 -2.93
N GLU A 121 15.85 14.81 -1.80
CA GLU A 121 15.75 15.66 -0.60
C GLU A 121 14.33 15.73 0.00
N ARG A 122 13.52 14.67 -0.19
CA ARG A 122 12.12 14.61 0.27
C ARG A 122 11.91 13.75 1.51
N VAL A 123 12.99 13.51 2.26
CA VAL A 123 12.98 12.79 3.52
C VAL A 123 13.37 13.76 4.62
N ILE A 124 12.47 13.99 5.57
CA ILE A 124 12.69 14.90 6.70
C ILE A 124 12.35 14.23 8.03
N GLY A 125 13.01 14.65 9.09
CA GLY A 125 12.66 14.33 10.46
C GLY A 125 11.67 15.36 11.03
N LEU A 126 10.67 14.91 11.77
CA LEU A 126 9.78 15.74 12.58
C LEU A 126 10.02 15.43 14.05
N ASP A 127 10.45 16.43 14.80
CA ASP A 127 10.44 16.37 16.25
C ASP A 127 9.00 16.54 16.77
N THR A 128 8.49 15.51 17.45
CA THR A 128 7.15 15.47 18.02
C THR A 128 7.07 16.15 19.38
N MET A 129 8.19 16.59 19.97
CA MET A 129 8.19 17.38 21.21
C MET A 129 7.42 18.70 21.00
N GLY A 130 6.20 18.77 21.56
CA GLY A 130 5.26 19.89 21.42
C GLY A 130 3.86 19.53 20.89
N LEU A 131 3.64 18.26 20.54
CA LEU A 131 2.32 17.66 20.26
C LEU A 131 1.74 17.02 21.54
N ASP A 132 1.45 17.83 22.57
CA ASP A 132 0.81 17.35 23.81
C ASP A 132 -0.68 17.02 23.61
N GLU A 133 -1.30 17.66 22.62
CA GLU A 133 -2.71 17.48 22.26
C GLU A 133 -2.86 17.17 20.76
N PRO A 134 -3.85 16.37 20.36
CA PRO A 134 -4.07 16.03 18.97
C PRO A 134 -4.63 17.23 18.18
N LYS A 135 -3.73 18.07 17.67
CA LYS A 135 -4.06 19.31 16.95
C LYS A 135 -3.54 19.25 15.52
N THR A 136 -4.48 19.04 14.59
CA THR A 136 -4.25 19.00 13.13
C THR A 136 -3.66 20.32 12.60
N GLN A 137 -4.08 21.46 13.17
CA GLN A 137 -3.65 22.79 12.76
C GLN A 137 -2.12 22.97 12.86
N LYS A 138 -1.48 22.43 13.91
CA LYS A 138 -0.03 22.49 14.11
C LYS A 138 0.73 21.73 13.01
N LEU A 139 0.19 20.59 12.58
CA LEU A 139 0.78 19.82 11.47
C LEU A 139 0.56 20.51 10.13
N VAL A 140 -0.60 21.13 9.92
CA VAL A 140 -0.87 21.90 8.70
C VAL A 140 0.05 23.12 8.62
N SER A 141 0.31 23.82 9.73
CA SER A 141 1.29 24.91 9.75
C SER A 141 2.70 24.40 9.47
N PHE A 142 3.13 23.30 10.09
CA PHE A 142 4.41 22.67 9.79
C PHE A 142 4.57 22.36 8.30
N LEU A 143 3.59 21.70 7.70
CA LEU A 143 3.61 21.34 6.27
C LEU A 143 3.63 22.56 5.33
N LYS A 144 3.12 23.73 5.76
CA LYS A 144 3.16 24.97 4.96
C LYS A 144 4.56 25.58 4.87
N HIS A 145 5.47 25.26 5.79
CA HIS A 145 6.86 25.76 5.73
C HIS A 145 7.66 25.10 4.60
N PHE A 146 7.21 23.95 4.10
CA PHE A 146 7.85 23.22 3.02
C PHE A 146 7.04 23.39 1.73
N GLU A 147 7.66 23.97 0.71
CA GLU A 147 7.00 24.18 -0.58
C GLU A 147 6.77 22.85 -1.30
N GLY A 148 5.63 22.72 -1.99
CA GLY A 148 5.37 21.60 -2.90
C GLY A 148 4.90 20.30 -2.25
N ILE A 149 4.68 20.25 -0.93
CA ILE A 149 4.14 19.05 -0.28
C ILE A 149 2.66 18.88 -0.63
N LYS A 150 2.36 17.92 -1.52
CA LYS A 150 0.98 17.53 -1.83
C LYS A 150 0.58 16.27 -1.06
N LYS A 151 1.41 15.23 -1.05
CA LYS A 151 1.11 13.94 -0.38
C LYS A 151 2.19 13.52 0.62
N PRO A 152 2.20 14.09 1.85
CA PRO A 152 3.14 13.65 2.87
C PRO A 152 2.71 12.32 3.48
N VAL A 153 3.68 11.45 3.76
CA VAL A 153 3.50 10.28 4.64
C VAL A 153 4.28 10.49 5.92
N PHE A 154 3.59 10.37 7.06
CA PHE A 154 4.18 10.40 8.39
C PHE A 154 4.48 8.97 8.85
N ILE A 155 5.75 8.70 9.15
CA ILE A 155 6.22 7.41 9.64
C ILE A 155 6.53 7.57 11.12
N HIS A 156 5.85 6.75 11.93
CA HIS A 156 5.83 6.88 13.38
C HIS A 156 5.97 5.51 14.06
N THR A 157 6.26 5.51 15.35
CA THR A 157 6.23 4.28 16.15
C THR A 157 4.80 4.00 16.67
N PRO A 158 4.46 2.75 17.05
CA PRO A 158 3.12 2.42 17.54
C PRO A 158 2.66 3.24 18.76
N GLU A 159 3.59 3.81 19.52
CA GLU A 159 3.34 4.54 20.77
C GLU A 159 2.81 5.97 20.51
N GLU A 160 3.14 6.56 19.35
CA GLU A 160 2.84 7.96 19.00
C GLU A 160 1.39 8.19 18.54
N LYS A 161 0.42 7.85 19.41
CA LYS A 161 -1.02 7.96 19.10
C LYS A 161 -1.51 9.39 18.83
N ILE A 162 -0.86 10.39 19.43
CA ILE A 162 -1.26 11.80 19.27
C ILE A 162 -0.97 12.27 17.84
N LEU A 163 0.18 11.88 17.29
CA LEU A 163 0.53 12.16 15.90
C LEU A 163 -0.46 11.51 14.93
N VAL A 164 -0.79 10.24 15.15
CA VAL A 164 -1.78 9.50 14.34
C VAL A 164 -3.13 10.22 14.29
N LYS A 165 -3.67 10.60 15.46
CA LYS A 165 -4.94 11.33 15.54
C LYS A 165 -4.88 12.69 14.84
N SER A 166 -3.73 13.36 14.90
CA SER A 166 -3.52 14.67 14.28
C SER A 166 -3.37 14.59 12.75
N VAL A 167 -2.84 13.49 12.21
CA VAL A 167 -2.68 13.29 10.76
C VAL A 167 -3.99 12.82 10.11
N ASN A 168 -4.77 11.97 10.78
CA ASN A 168 -5.94 11.30 10.20
C ASN A 168 -7.00 12.24 9.58
N ASN A 169 -7.11 13.47 10.06
CA ASN A 169 -8.08 14.43 9.54
C ASN A 169 -7.59 15.19 8.29
N ILE A 170 -6.32 15.05 7.90
CA ILE A 170 -5.73 15.76 6.77
C ILE A 170 -5.92 14.92 5.51
N SER A 171 -6.75 15.38 4.57
CA SER A 171 -7.17 14.60 3.38
C SER A 171 -6.03 14.12 2.49
N ASN A 172 -4.98 14.93 2.36
CA ASN A 172 -3.87 14.63 1.46
C ASN A 172 -2.67 13.98 2.17
N ALA A 173 -2.71 13.85 3.51
CA ALA A 173 -1.64 13.22 4.27
C ALA A 173 -2.01 11.79 4.65
N SER A 174 -1.01 10.95 4.81
CA SER A 174 -1.18 9.60 5.33
C SER A 174 -0.20 9.34 6.46
N HIS A 175 -0.49 8.35 7.31
CA HIS A 175 0.44 7.90 8.34
C HIS A 175 0.65 6.39 8.21
N ARG A 176 1.85 5.92 8.55
CA ARG A 176 2.17 4.50 8.64
C ARG A 176 3.04 4.25 9.87
N ASN A 177 2.79 3.13 10.53
CA ASN A 177 3.71 2.61 11.52
C ASN A 177 5.00 2.15 10.81
N VAL A 178 6.16 2.39 11.43
CA VAL A 178 7.47 1.93 10.95
C VAL A 178 7.51 0.44 10.59
N GLN A 179 6.77 -0.41 11.31
CA GLN A 179 6.70 -1.85 11.05
C GLN A 179 5.87 -2.20 9.80
N ASN A 180 4.97 -1.29 9.38
CA ASN A 180 4.01 -1.51 8.28
C ASN A 180 4.28 -0.56 7.09
N ILE A 181 5.53 -0.11 6.93
CA ILE A 181 5.90 0.68 5.75
C ILE A 181 5.86 -0.23 4.53
N SER A 182 5.23 0.26 3.46
CA SER A 182 5.19 -0.43 2.16
C SER A 182 5.99 0.34 1.12
N THR A 183 6.49 -0.39 0.12
CA THR A 183 7.26 0.21 -0.97
C THR A 183 6.37 1.15 -1.78
N LYS A 184 5.12 0.74 -2.04
CA LYS A 184 4.13 1.58 -2.70
C LYS A 184 3.85 2.88 -1.95
N THR A 185 3.70 2.84 -0.62
CA THR A 185 3.41 4.06 0.14
C THR A 185 4.52 5.11 -0.07
N LEU A 186 5.79 4.70 0.02
CA LEU A 186 6.95 5.59 -0.13
C LEU A 186 7.07 6.20 -1.54
N LEU A 187 6.73 5.42 -2.57
CA LEU A 187 6.77 5.88 -3.95
C LEU A 187 5.56 6.74 -4.33
N VAL A 188 4.39 6.50 -3.74
CA VAL A 188 3.19 7.32 -3.98
C VAL A 188 3.23 8.64 -3.20
N SER A 189 3.88 8.65 -2.03
CA SER A 189 4.08 9.88 -1.26
C SER A 189 5.08 10.81 -1.94
N ASP A 190 4.80 12.10 -1.92
CA ASP A 190 5.75 13.10 -2.39
C ASP A 190 6.83 13.36 -1.34
N PHE A 191 6.45 13.38 -0.07
CA PHE A 191 7.33 13.67 1.06
C PHE A 191 7.21 12.59 2.13
N VAL A 192 8.33 12.20 2.72
CA VAL A 192 8.40 11.21 3.80
C VAL A 192 8.90 11.91 5.06
N VAL A 193 8.06 11.90 6.09
CA VAL A 193 8.33 12.54 7.38
C VAL A 193 8.51 11.46 8.44
N PHE A 194 9.70 11.33 9.01
CA PHE A 194 9.98 10.36 10.06
C PHE A 194 9.99 11.02 11.44
N THR A 195 9.51 10.33 12.46
CA THR A 195 9.86 10.67 13.85
C THR A 195 11.25 10.11 14.19
N PRO A 196 12.04 10.75 15.07
CA PRO A 196 13.37 10.27 15.44
C PRO A 196 13.35 8.80 15.91
N ALA A 197 12.38 8.45 16.75
CA ALA A 197 12.17 7.08 17.21
C ALA A 197 11.85 6.09 16.06
N ALA A 198 11.15 6.54 15.02
CA ALA A 198 10.88 5.70 13.86
C ALA A 198 12.12 5.45 13.00
N ILE A 199 13.05 6.41 12.90
CA ILE A 199 14.32 6.23 12.18
C ILE A 199 15.16 5.15 12.88
N GLU A 200 15.28 5.23 14.20
CA GLU A 200 16.02 4.25 15.01
C GLU A 200 15.40 2.85 14.88
N ALA A 201 14.07 2.74 15.02
CA ALA A 201 13.36 1.48 14.89
C ALA A 201 13.51 0.85 13.48
N LEU A 202 13.56 1.67 12.43
CA LEU A 202 13.80 1.23 11.06
C LEU A 202 15.22 0.65 10.90
N GLY A 203 16.22 1.31 11.51
CA GLY A 203 17.61 0.85 11.54
C GLY A 203 17.76 -0.54 12.17
N ASN A 204 17.06 -0.79 13.28
CA ASN A 204 17.08 -2.09 13.97
C ASN A 204 16.41 -3.19 13.13
N THR A 205 15.23 -2.91 12.56
CA THR A 205 14.44 -3.90 11.80
C THR A 205 15.18 -4.47 10.57
N ILE A 206 16.02 -3.64 9.94
CA ILE A 206 16.72 -4.03 8.71
C ILE A 206 18.11 -4.62 9.02
N SER A 207 18.74 -4.23 10.13
CA SER A 207 20.05 -4.75 10.56
C SER A 207 19.99 -6.15 11.18
N GLU A 208 18.92 -6.51 11.90
CA GLU A 208 18.81 -7.79 12.64
C GLU A 208 18.87 -9.06 11.77
N GLU A 209 18.58 -9.01 10.47
CA GLU A 209 18.65 -10.18 9.56
C GLU A 209 20.02 -10.36 8.87
N LYS A 210 21.03 -9.54 9.22
CA LYS A 210 22.43 -9.78 8.79
C LYS A 210 23.16 -10.81 9.65
N ARG A 211 22.53 -11.34 10.71
CA ARG A 211 22.97 -12.50 11.49
C ARG A 211 22.21 -13.75 11.06
#